data_AF-A0A3M7CZH9-F1
#
_entry.id   AF-A0A3M7CZH9-F1
#
_cell.length_a   1.000
_cell.length_b   1.000
_cell.length_c   1.000
_cell.angle_alpha   90.00
_cell.angle_beta   90.00
_cell.angle_gamma   90.00
#
_symmetry.space_group_name_H-M   'P 1'
#
loop_
_entity.id
_entity.type
_entity.pdbx_description
1 polymer ?
#
loop_
_entity_poly.entity_id
_entity_poly.type
_entity_poly.pdbx_seq_one_letter_code
_entity_poly.pdbx_strand_id
1 'polypeptide(L)'
;MLPIPGLAKNSRINYQYAMVDSHLLCSGEQESSAVNIMGLPTSRAPVILASVGLILLLATFFQQLNGIPESWKDKLRTAGSVSPIHGPGLSKTHSSALSSGLPSFYSIALSHGTDKVTKHHYHHMYQKYLDPVRDTRLKLLEIGLGCDMSYGPGASYYTWLEYLPNVDLYYIEYDAACAAKWAANTTGATIFSGDQANVEFLQRFMREAGTDFDVIIDDGGHRMKQQMTSLQYLWRAVKPGGVYFCEDLQTSYWENYGGDPSNTGKKTTMMGMIKELLDDLNVGPGGHARKHDVSQEMQFIDCMEEVCAFVKKE
;
A
#
# COMPACT_ATOMS: atom_id res chain seq x y z
N MET A 1 43.71 -27.54 14.24
CA MET A 1 43.55 -29.01 14.26
C MET A 1 42.74 -29.38 15.51
N LEU A 2 41.46 -29.77 15.28
CA LEU A 2 40.48 -30.51 16.12
C LEU A 2 40.04 -29.98 17.51
N PRO A 3 38.80 -30.30 18.00
CA PRO A 3 37.63 -30.90 17.33
C PRO A 3 36.26 -30.18 17.58
N ILE A 4 35.27 -30.54 16.74
CA ILE A 4 33.85 -30.14 16.77
C ILE A 4 33.01 -31.27 17.42
N PRO A 5 31.93 -30.98 18.19
CA PRO A 5 30.94 -31.99 18.56
C PRO A 5 29.55 -31.80 17.90
N GLY A 6 29.05 -32.89 17.31
CA GLY A 6 27.71 -33.43 17.55
C GLY A 6 26.49 -32.83 16.84
N LEU A 7 26.11 -33.40 15.70
CA LEU A 7 24.77 -33.27 15.08
C LEU A 7 23.92 -34.52 15.42
N ALA A 8 22.73 -34.30 15.98
CA ALA A 8 21.73 -35.34 16.22
C ALA A 8 20.44 -35.08 15.41
N LYS A 9 20.06 -36.14 14.66
CA LYS A 9 18.76 -36.57 14.13
C LYS A 9 17.60 -35.56 14.00
N ASN A 10 16.97 -35.54 12.83
CA ASN A 10 15.52 -35.63 12.78
C ASN A 10 15.00 -36.42 11.57
N SER A 11 14.06 -37.32 11.86
CA SER A 11 13.42 -38.31 10.99
C SER A 11 12.33 -37.68 10.13
N ARG A 12 12.29 -38.04 8.84
CA ARG A 12 11.22 -37.68 7.90
C ARG A 12 9.98 -38.55 8.15
N ILE A 13 8.82 -37.91 8.28
CA ILE A 13 7.50 -38.55 8.27
C ILE A 13 6.96 -38.47 6.84
N ASN A 14 6.67 -39.63 6.25
CA ASN A 14 5.95 -39.76 4.97
C ASN A 14 4.44 -39.86 5.26
N TYR A 15 3.63 -39.08 4.55
CA TYR A 15 2.19 -39.31 4.45
C TYR A 15 1.86 -39.83 3.05
N GLN A 16 1.29 -41.03 2.99
CA GLN A 16 0.89 -41.73 1.79
C GLN A 16 -0.65 -41.73 1.75
N TYR A 17 -1.24 -41.09 0.74
CA TYR A 17 -2.68 -41.07 0.51
C TYR A 17 -3.12 -42.39 -0.15
N ALA A 18 -4.11 -43.06 0.44
CA ALA A 18 -4.75 -44.24 -0.12
C ALA A 18 -5.93 -43.84 -1.03
N MET A 19 -5.90 -44.32 -2.27
CA MET A 19 -7.06 -44.34 -3.17
C MET A 19 -7.95 -45.54 -2.84
N VAL A 20 -9.27 -45.34 -2.91
CA VAL A 20 -10.25 -46.43 -2.96
C VAL A 20 -11.20 -46.18 -4.12
N ASP A 21 -11.01 -46.98 -5.17
CA ASP A 21 -11.98 -47.21 -6.24
C ASP A 21 -13.02 -48.25 -5.77
N SER A 22 -14.27 -48.07 -6.16
CA SER A 22 -15.19 -49.21 -6.31
C SER A 22 -16.18 -48.95 -7.45
N HIS A 23 -16.00 -49.71 -8.53
CA HIS A 23 -16.97 -49.95 -9.57
C HIS A 23 -17.99 -50.99 -9.09
N LEU A 24 -19.28 -50.82 -9.43
CA LEU A 24 -20.15 -51.95 -9.75
C LEU A 24 -21.25 -51.56 -10.76
N LEU A 25 -21.45 -52.46 -11.72
CA LEU A 25 -22.33 -52.42 -12.90
C LEU A 25 -23.76 -52.88 -12.57
N CYS A 26 -24.77 -52.47 -13.36
CA CYS A 26 -25.48 -53.35 -14.31
C CYS A 26 -26.70 -52.70 -15.01
N SER A 27 -26.85 -53.02 -16.32
CA SER A 27 -28.06 -53.21 -17.18
C SER A 27 -29.23 -52.20 -17.07
N GLY A 28 -29.79 -51.60 -18.11
CA GLY A 28 -29.90 -51.96 -19.53
C GLY A 28 -31.37 -52.25 -19.87
N GLU A 29 -32.06 -51.36 -20.58
CA GLU A 29 -33.17 -51.69 -21.50
C GLU A 29 -33.54 -50.47 -22.37
N GLN A 30 -33.76 -50.77 -23.66
CA GLN A 30 -34.15 -49.88 -24.75
C GLN A 30 -35.66 -49.93 -24.90
N GLU A 31 -36.35 -48.80 -25.07
CA GLU A 31 -37.48 -48.74 -26.00
C GLU A 31 -37.75 -47.33 -26.52
N SER A 32 -38.07 -47.29 -27.81
CA SER A 32 -38.27 -46.14 -28.67
C SER A 32 -39.74 -45.71 -28.67
N SER A 33 -40.03 -44.42 -28.62
CA SER A 33 -41.16 -43.81 -29.34
C SER A 33 -41.01 -42.30 -29.41
N ALA A 34 -40.93 -41.79 -30.64
CA ALA A 34 -40.95 -40.37 -30.95
C ALA A 34 -42.37 -39.80 -30.80
N VAL A 35 -42.52 -38.70 -30.06
CA VAL A 35 -43.63 -37.76 -30.23
C VAL A 35 -43.04 -36.36 -30.19
N ASN A 36 -43.25 -35.63 -31.29
CA ASN A 36 -42.79 -34.27 -31.49
C ASN A 36 -44.02 -33.35 -31.39
N ILE A 37 -44.17 -32.58 -30.30
CA ILE A 37 -45.09 -31.43 -30.25
C ILE A 37 -44.45 -30.28 -29.44
N MET A 38 -44.10 -29.23 -30.20
CA MET A 38 -44.03 -27.79 -29.92
C MET A 38 -44.09 -27.26 -28.46
N GLY A 39 -43.09 -26.43 -28.13
CA GLY A 39 -43.31 -25.12 -27.49
C GLY A 39 -43.03 -25.01 -25.98
N LEU A 40 -41.75 -24.81 -25.60
CA LEU A 40 -41.37 -24.38 -24.25
C LEU A 40 -41.45 -22.84 -24.11
N PRO A 41 -41.98 -22.30 -23.00
CA PRO A 41 -42.02 -20.85 -22.75
C PRO A 41 -40.63 -20.31 -22.39
N THR A 42 -40.30 -19.15 -22.95
CA THR A 42 -39.09 -18.36 -22.65
C THR A 42 -39.05 -17.98 -21.17
N SER A 43 -38.14 -18.57 -20.41
CA SER A 43 -37.98 -18.32 -18.98
C SER A 43 -37.27 -16.98 -18.73
N ARG A 44 -37.78 -16.22 -17.75
CA ARG A 44 -37.18 -14.98 -17.20
C ARG A 44 -35.93 -15.23 -16.35
N ALA A 45 -35.27 -16.38 -16.52
CA ALA A 45 -34.08 -16.75 -15.77
C ALA A 45 -32.79 -15.94 -16.09
N PRO A 46 -32.51 -15.52 -17.35
CA PRO A 46 -31.23 -14.85 -17.65
C PRO A 46 -31.19 -13.39 -17.17
N VAL A 47 -32.35 -12.73 -16.99
CA VAL A 47 -32.40 -11.34 -16.54
C VAL A 47 -32.15 -11.22 -15.03
N ILE A 48 -32.70 -12.14 -14.22
CA ILE A 48 -32.54 -12.12 -12.76
C ILE A 48 -31.08 -12.43 -12.36
N LEU A 49 -30.46 -13.41 -13.02
CA LEU A 49 -29.05 -13.77 -12.78
C LEU A 49 -28.07 -12.65 -13.19
N ALA A 50 -28.34 -11.94 -14.29
CA ALA A 50 -27.53 -10.79 -14.70
C ALA A 50 -27.64 -9.63 -13.71
N SER A 51 -28.83 -9.36 -13.16
CA SER A 51 -29.02 -8.32 -12.14
C SER A 51 -28.41 -8.68 -10.78
N VAL A 52 -28.50 -9.95 -10.33
CA VAL A 52 -27.83 -10.40 -9.09
C VAL A 52 -26.31 -10.40 -9.26
N GLY A 53 -25.82 -10.83 -10.43
CA GLY A 53 -24.39 -10.79 -10.78
C GLY A 53 -23.86 -9.35 -10.83
N LEU A 54 -24.61 -8.40 -11.39
CA LEU A 54 -24.23 -6.98 -11.41
C LEU A 54 -24.31 -6.34 -10.03
N ILE A 55 -25.31 -6.67 -9.20
CA ILE A 55 -25.41 -6.20 -7.82
C ILE A 55 -24.26 -6.76 -6.97
N LEU A 56 -23.88 -8.03 -7.16
CA LEU A 56 -22.73 -8.63 -6.49
C LEU A 56 -21.40 -8.04 -6.98
N LEU A 57 -21.25 -7.77 -8.28
CA LEU A 57 -20.07 -7.08 -8.86
C LEU A 57 -19.95 -5.63 -8.38
N LEU A 58 -21.07 -4.92 -8.27
CA LEU A 58 -21.09 -3.58 -7.70
C LEU A 58 -20.82 -3.64 -6.19
N ALA A 59 -21.38 -4.60 -5.47
CA ALA A 59 -21.13 -4.76 -4.04
C ALA A 59 -19.67 -5.13 -3.74
N THR A 60 -19.02 -5.96 -4.55
CA THR A 60 -17.59 -6.25 -4.42
C THR A 60 -16.72 -5.07 -4.82
N PHE A 61 -17.09 -4.31 -5.87
CA PHE A 61 -16.43 -3.06 -6.24
C PHE A 61 -16.56 -1.99 -5.14
N PHE A 62 -17.74 -1.83 -4.54
CA PHE A 62 -17.96 -0.94 -3.39
C PHE A 62 -17.27 -1.45 -2.12
N GLN A 63 -17.19 -2.78 -1.90
CA GLN A 63 -16.41 -3.35 -0.80
C GLN A 63 -14.90 -3.13 -0.98
N GLN A 64 -14.40 -3.07 -2.22
CA GLN A 64 -13.01 -2.73 -2.53
C GLN A 64 -12.71 -1.23 -2.34
N LEU A 65 -13.73 -0.38 -2.35
CA LEU A 65 -13.65 1.07 -2.03
C LEU A 65 -13.82 1.39 -0.54
N ASN A 66 -14.08 0.40 0.33
CA ASN A 66 -14.22 0.63 1.77
C ASN A 66 -12.89 0.92 2.49
N GLY A 67 -11.77 0.90 1.77
CA GLY A 67 -10.46 1.36 2.25
C GLY A 67 -10.01 2.71 1.69
N ILE A 68 -10.84 3.38 0.88
CA ILE A 68 -10.51 4.66 0.24
C ILE A 68 -11.23 5.80 0.96
N PRO A 69 -10.53 6.89 1.33
CA PRO A 69 -11.14 8.12 1.89
C PRO A 69 -12.30 8.66 1.02
N GLU A 70 -13.42 9.11 1.59
CA GLU A 70 -14.53 9.77 0.87
C GLU A 70 -14.08 10.99 0.05
N SER A 71 -13.13 11.76 0.58
CA SER A 71 -12.51 12.90 -0.12
C SER A 71 -11.90 12.52 -1.48
N TRP A 72 -11.54 11.25 -1.66
CA TRP A 72 -11.02 10.71 -2.91
C TRP A 72 -12.15 10.18 -3.82
N LYS A 73 -13.23 9.67 -3.23
CA LYS A 73 -14.45 9.28 -3.96
C LYS A 73 -15.09 10.48 -4.64
N ASP A 74 -15.04 11.67 -4.05
CA ASP A 74 -15.55 12.91 -4.64
C ASP A 74 -14.71 13.39 -5.85
N LYS A 75 -13.38 13.21 -5.81
CA LYS A 75 -12.50 13.46 -6.96
C LYS A 75 -12.78 12.49 -8.11
N LEU A 76 -13.06 11.22 -7.81
CA LEU A 76 -13.43 10.22 -8.82
C LEU A 76 -14.78 10.54 -9.49
N ARG A 77 -15.73 11.10 -8.75
CA ARG A 77 -17.05 11.52 -9.29
C ARG A 77 -16.96 12.71 -10.23
N THR A 78 -16.08 13.66 -9.94
CA THR A 78 -15.90 14.87 -10.76
C THR A 78 -15.16 14.59 -12.06
N ALA A 79 -14.20 13.66 -12.06
CA ALA A 79 -13.48 13.21 -13.27
C ALA A 79 -14.38 12.50 -14.31
N GLY A 80 -15.46 11.85 -13.89
CA GLY A 80 -16.38 11.12 -14.78
C GLY A 80 -17.46 11.97 -15.48
N SER A 81 -17.50 13.29 -15.24
CA SER A 81 -18.65 14.14 -15.63
C SER A 81 -18.50 14.89 -16.96
N VAL A 82 -17.39 14.72 -17.70
CA VAL A 82 -17.22 15.36 -19.01
C VAL A 82 -17.65 14.39 -20.12
N SER A 83 -18.90 14.48 -20.56
CA SER A 83 -19.39 13.81 -21.77
C SER A 83 -19.54 14.79 -22.93
N PRO A 84 -19.06 14.47 -24.15
CA PRO A 84 -19.57 15.06 -25.38
C PRO A 84 -20.70 14.23 -25.99
N ILE A 85 -21.63 14.98 -26.55
CA ILE A 85 -22.90 14.69 -27.21
C ILE A 85 -22.79 13.82 -28.49
N HIS A 86 -23.71 12.82 -28.59
CA HIS A 86 -24.42 12.21 -29.75
C HIS A 86 -23.80 11.10 -30.65
N GLY A 87 -24.56 9.99 -30.73
CA GLY A 87 -24.67 9.06 -31.87
C GLY A 87 -25.21 7.67 -31.49
N PRO A 88 -26.30 7.13 -32.09
CA PRO A 88 -26.85 5.83 -31.71
C PRO A 88 -26.22 4.69 -32.55
N GLY A 89 -25.56 3.75 -31.88
CA GLY A 89 -25.07 2.51 -32.47
C GLY A 89 -25.00 1.41 -31.41
N LEU A 90 -25.87 0.42 -31.53
CA LEU A 90 -26.03 -0.69 -30.59
C LEU A 90 -24.95 -1.77 -30.79
N SER A 91 -24.50 -2.36 -29.68
CA SER A 91 -23.87 -3.71 -29.54
C SER A 91 -22.36 -3.78 -29.90
N LYS A 92 -21.43 -4.32 -29.08
CA LYS A 92 -21.50 -5.19 -27.89
C LYS A 92 -20.48 -4.76 -26.83
N THR A 93 -20.95 -4.62 -25.59
CA THR A 93 -20.12 -4.44 -24.39
C THR A 93 -19.44 -5.75 -24.00
N HIS A 94 -18.15 -5.86 -24.28
CA HIS A 94 -17.21 -6.49 -23.36
C HIS A 94 -16.48 -5.37 -22.63
N SER A 95 -17.04 -4.91 -21.51
CA SER A 95 -16.27 -4.12 -20.55
C SER A 95 -15.35 -5.07 -19.80
N SER A 96 -14.30 -5.54 -20.47
CA SER A 96 -13.05 -5.79 -19.77
C SER A 96 -12.68 -4.44 -19.15
N ALA A 97 -12.52 -4.39 -17.83
CA ALA A 97 -11.81 -3.28 -17.21
C ALA A 97 -10.54 -3.07 -18.04
N LEU A 98 -10.50 -1.94 -18.76
CA LEU A 98 -9.30 -1.53 -19.46
C LEU A 98 -8.24 -1.49 -18.37
N SER A 99 -7.31 -2.46 -18.43
CA SER A 99 -5.94 -2.22 -18.03
C SER A 99 -5.60 -0.86 -18.62
N SER A 100 -5.60 0.18 -17.78
CA SER A 100 -5.06 1.47 -18.15
C SER A 100 -3.70 1.12 -18.73
N GLY A 101 -3.42 1.37 -20.01
CA GLY A 101 -2.14 1.02 -20.63
C GLY A 101 -0.91 1.67 -19.97
N LEU A 102 -1.11 2.30 -18.81
CA LEU A 102 -0.09 2.80 -17.91
C LEU A 102 0.71 1.64 -17.30
N PRO A 103 2.05 1.75 -17.28
CA PRO A 103 2.91 0.77 -16.60
C PRO A 103 2.57 0.68 -15.10
N SER A 104 2.67 -0.51 -14.51
CA SER A 104 2.48 -0.71 -13.07
C SER A 104 3.59 -0.02 -12.26
N PHE A 105 3.34 0.28 -10.98
CA PHE A 105 4.39 0.78 -10.08
C PHE A 105 5.61 -0.13 -10.12
N TYR A 106 5.41 -1.46 -10.06
CA TYR A 106 6.49 -2.42 -10.13
C TYR A 106 7.38 -2.23 -11.36
N SER A 107 6.78 -2.09 -12.54
CA SER A 107 7.54 -1.92 -13.78
C SER A 107 8.34 -0.61 -13.82
N ILE A 108 7.77 0.49 -13.31
CA ILE A 108 8.43 1.81 -13.27
C ILE A 108 9.55 1.82 -12.24
N ALA A 109 9.27 1.34 -11.03
CA ALA A 109 10.25 1.25 -9.95
C ALA A 109 11.43 0.35 -10.36
N LEU A 110 11.15 -0.75 -11.06
CA LEU A 110 12.18 -1.66 -11.56
C LEU A 110 13.05 -0.97 -12.63
N SER A 111 12.48 -0.17 -13.53
CA SER A 111 13.27 0.54 -14.54
C SER A 111 14.16 1.64 -13.96
N HIS A 112 13.76 2.25 -12.84
CA HIS A 112 14.58 3.24 -12.12
C HIS A 112 15.51 2.62 -11.08
N GLY A 113 15.42 1.30 -10.86
CA GLY A 113 16.37 0.54 -10.03
C GLY A 113 16.23 0.75 -8.52
N THR A 114 15.10 1.28 -8.03
CA THR A 114 14.88 1.44 -6.58
C THR A 114 14.70 0.08 -5.89
N ASP A 115 15.19 -0.03 -4.65
CA ASP A 115 15.03 -1.23 -3.83
C ASP A 115 13.63 -1.47 -3.28
N LYS A 116 12.71 -0.51 -3.42
CA LYS A 116 11.27 -0.71 -3.21
C LYS A 116 10.72 -1.94 -3.94
N VAL A 117 11.37 -2.35 -5.05
CA VAL A 117 11.02 -3.56 -5.81
C VAL A 117 12.19 -4.50 -6.12
N THR A 118 13.45 -4.04 -6.01
CA THR A 118 14.62 -4.90 -6.28
C THR A 118 15.07 -5.69 -5.06
N LYS A 119 14.79 -5.22 -3.84
CA LYS A 119 15.03 -5.95 -2.59
C LYS A 119 13.75 -6.20 -1.81
N HIS A 120 12.83 -5.23 -1.84
CA HIS A 120 11.57 -5.26 -1.11
C HIS A 120 10.39 -5.50 -2.06
N HIS A 121 9.18 -5.56 -1.49
CA HIS A 121 7.94 -5.77 -2.22
C HIS A 121 6.93 -4.62 -2.01
N TYR A 122 7.42 -3.41 -1.72
CA TYR A 122 6.61 -2.24 -1.36
C TYR A 122 5.60 -1.79 -2.42
N HIS A 123 5.80 -2.20 -3.67
CA HIS A 123 4.84 -2.00 -4.76
C HIS A 123 3.41 -2.46 -4.43
N HIS A 124 3.21 -3.52 -3.64
CA HIS A 124 1.86 -3.94 -3.23
C HIS A 124 1.13 -2.87 -2.42
N MET A 125 1.85 -2.26 -1.47
CA MET A 125 1.34 -1.18 -0.64
C MET A 125 1.11 0.08 -1.49
N TYR A 126 2.11 0.47 -2.28
CA TYR A 126 1.99 1.67 -3.12
C TYR A 126 0.87 1.58 -4.15
N GLN A 127 0.74 0.46 -4.86
CA GLN A 127 -0.34 0.30 -5.83
C GLN A 127 -1.72 0.32 -5.16
N LYS A 128 -1.87 -0.34 -4.00
CA LYS A 128 -3.14 -0.36 -3.27
C LYS A 128 -3.64 1.05 -2.96
N TYR A 129 -2.77 1.94 -2.49
CA TYR A 129 -3.16 3.29 -2.08
C TYR A 129 -3.09 4.31 -3.20
N LEU A 130 -2.16 4.20 -4.15
CA LEU A 130 -1.86 5.29 -5.09
C LEU A 130 -2.43 5.07 -6.50
N ASP A 131 -2.68 3.82 -6.95
CA ASP A 131 -3.30 3.58 -8.27
C ASP A 131 -4.64 4.34 -8.42
N PRO A 132 -5.55 4.38 -7.42
CA PRO A 132 -6.83 5.08 -7.57
C PRO A 132 -6.73 6.59 -7.77
N VAL A 133 -5.60 7.21 -7.39
CA VAL A 133 -5.39 8.67 -7.43
C VAL A 133 -4.24 9.10 -8.31
N ARG A 134 -3.72 8.16 -9.11
CA ARG A 134 -2.52 8.32 -9.92
C ARG A 134 -2.51 9.59 -10.79
N ASP A 135 -3.65 9.89 -11.40
CA ASP A 135 -3.81 11.05 -12.29
C ASP A 135 -4.25 12.33 -11.58
N THR A 136 -4.44 12.29 -10.26
CA THR A 136 -4.85 13.47 -9.48
C THR A 136 -3.64 14.30 -9.05
N ARG A 137 -3.85 15.59 -8.76
CA ARG A 137 -2.82 16.40 -8.10
C ARG A 137 -2.69 15.93 -6.65
N LEU A 138 -1.50 15.42 -6.32
CA LEU A 138 -1.11 14.97 -4.99
C LEU A 138 0.08 15.78 -4.49
N LYS A 139 0.08 16.15 -3.22
CA LYS A 139 1.25 16.68 -2.53
C LYS A 139 1.91 15.55 -1.76
N LEU A 140 3.14 15.19 -2.15
CA LEU A 140 3.87 14.04 -1.61
C LEU A 140 5.19 14.48 -0.99
N LEU A 141 5.48 13.99 0.22
CA LEU A 141 6.80 14.07 0.83
C LEU A 141 7.42 12.67 0.91
N GLU A 142 8.67 12.52 0.47
CA GLU A 142 9.52 11.38 0.84
C GLU A 142 10.69 11.85 1.72
N ILE A 143 10.90 11.19 2.85
CA ILE A 143 12.10 11.35 3.68
C ILE A 143 13.11 10.33 3.18
N GLY A 144 14.31 10.78 2.81
CA GLY A 144 15.35 9.95 2.20
C GLY A 144 15.39 10.12 0.69
N LEU A 145 16.46 10.74 0.19
CA LEU A 145 16.76 10.82 -1.25
C LEU A 145 17.65 9.65 -1.71
N GLY A 146 18.22 8.90 -0.76
CA GLY A 146 19.13 7.78 -1.00
C GLY A 146 20.58 8.22 -1.26
N CYS A 147 21.02 9.30 -0.62
CA CYS A 147 22.38 9.84 -0.81
C CYS A 147 23.50 8.90 -0.33
N ASP A 148 23.20 7.97 0.56
CA ASP A 148 24.09 6.93 1.06
C ASP A 148 23.91 5.57 0.35
N MET A 149 23.01 5.49 -0.64
CA MET A 149 22.79 4.27 -1.40
C MET A 149 23.94 3.99 -2.35
N SER A 150 24.31 2.71 -2.48
CA SER A 150 25.40 2.27 -3.36
C SER A 150 25.14 2.54 -4.84
N TYR A 151 23.87 2.64 -5.24
CA TYR A 151 23.42 3.00 -6.59
C TYR A 151 23.22 4.51 -6.78
N GLY A 152 23.46 5.31 -5.75
CA GLY A 152 23.30 6.76 -5.75
C GLY A 152 21.87 7.25 -5.46
N PRO A 153 21.69 8.57 -5.29
CA PRO A 153 20.41 9.17 -4.93
C PRO A 153 19.41 9.25 -6.09
N GLY A 154 18.12 9.25 -5.76
CA GLY A 154 17.04 9.67 -6.65
C GLY A 154 16.34 8.57 -7.46
N ALA A 155 16.60 7.29 -7.19
CA ALA A 155 15.87 6.20 -7.85
C ALA A 155 14.35 6.28 -7.58
N SER A 156 13.95 6.57 -6.35
CA SER A 156 12.55 6.82 -5.99
C SER A 156 12.01 8.11 -6.58
N TYR A 157 12.82 9.17 -6.71
CA TYR A 157 12.40 10.41 -7.35
C TYR A 157 11.89 10.19 -8.78
N TYR A 158 12.67 9.50 -9.61
CA TYR A 158 12.24 9.25 -10.99
C TYR A 158 11.02 8.32 -11.04
N THR A 159 10.96 7.38 -10.10
CA THR A 159 9.80 6.50 -9.91
C THR A 159 8.53 7.30 -9.62
N TRP A 160 8.57 8.25 -8.67
CA TRP A 160 7.40 9.05 -8.30
C TRP A 160 6.94 9.99 -9.41
N LEU A 161 7.87 10.64 -10.11
CA LEU A 161 7.50 11.53 -11.21
C LEU A 161 6.86 10.80 -12.40
N GLU A 162 7.30 9.58 -12.69
CA GLU A 162 6.70 8.77 -13.76
C GLU A 162 5.39 8.10 -13.31
N TYR A 163 5.33 7.66 -12.06
CA TYR A 163 4.15 6.99 -11.53
C TYR A 163 3.01 7.97 -11.25
N LEU A 164 3.30 9.16 -10.69
CA LEU A 164 2.34 10.19 -10.33
C LEU A 164 2.59 11.47 -11.16
N PRO A 165 2.10 11.55 -12.41
CA PRO A 165 2.48 12.63 -13.34
C PRO A 165 2.10 14.05 -12.90
N ASN A 166 1.18 14.19 -11.94
CA ASN A 166 0.70 15.48 -11.41
C ASN A 166 1.15 15.73 -9.96
N VAL A 167 2.20 15.04 -9.48
CA VAL A 167 2.70 15.17 -8.11
C VAL A 167 3.40 16.52 -7.87
N ASP A 168 3.12 17.12 -6.71
CA ASP A 168 3.91 18.18 -6.09
C ASP A 168 4.85 17.51 -5.07
N LEU A 169 6.06 17.20 -5.51
CA LEU A 169 6.99 16.29 -4.84
C LEU A 169 7.98 17.05 -3.94
N TYR A 170 8.13 16.57 -2.72
CA TYR A 170 9.05 17.10 -1.71
C TYR A 170 9.97 16.00 -1.21
N TYR A 171 11.22 16.37 -0.91
CA TYR A 171 12.18 15.51 -0.21
C TYR A 171 12.71 16.15 1.06
N ILE A 172 12.96 15.31 2.07
CA ILE A 172 13.86 15.61 3.19
C ILE A 172 15.09 14.73 3.06
N GLU A 173 16.29 15.30 3.09
CA GLU A 173 17.57 14.56 3.01
C GLU A 173 18.58 15.11 4.02
N TYR A 174 19.24 14.22 4.78
CA TYR A 174 20.15 14.61 5.85
C TYR A 174 21.53 15.02 5.33
N ASP A 175 22.01 14.43 4.21
CA ASP A 175 23.25 14.84 3.58
C ASP A 175 23.05 16.15 2.82
N ALA A 176 23.41 17.27 3.46
CA ALA A 176 23.28 18.61 2.90
C ALA A 176 24.07 18.82 1.60
N ALA A 177 25.25 18.21 1.46
CA ALA A 177 26.07 18.38 0.26
C ALA A 177 25.45 17.63 -0.91
N CYS A 178 24.98 16.40 -0.67
CA CYS A 178 24.26 15.61 -1.65
C CYS A 178 22.94 16.30 -2.05
N ALA A 179 22.11 16.71 -1.08
CA ALA A 179 20.85 17.40 -1.32
C ALA A 179 21.03 18.67 -2.15
N ALA A 180 22.02 19.51 -1.82
CA ALA A 180 22.31 20.73 -2.57
C ALA A 180 22.78 20.45 -4.01
N LYS A 181 23.66 19.46 -4.19
CA LYS A 181 24.09 19.03 -5.52
C LYS A 181 22.92 18.52 -6.35
N TRP A 182 22.02 17.77 -5.73
CA TRP A 182 20.90 17.16 -6.41
C TRP A 182 19.84 18.21 -6.79
N ALA A 183 19.49 19.11 -5.88
CA ALA A 183 18.61 20.25 -6.13
C ALA A 183 19.14 21.20 -7.22
N ALA A 184 20.46 21.33 -7.38
CA ALA A 184 21.06 22.14 -8.45
C ALA A 184 20.92 21.51 -9.86
N ASN A 185 20.68 20.19 -9.94
CA ASN A 185 20.66 19.45 -11.21
C ASN A 185 19.27 18.94 -11.60
N THR A 186 18.24 19.22 -10.80
CA THR A 186 16.89 18.68 -10.97
C THR A 186 15.85 19.71 -10.55
N THR A 187 14.63 19.58 -11.07
CA THR A 187 13.55 20.56 -10.86
C THR A 187 12.18 19.95 -10.56
N GLY A 188 12.05 18.62 -10.60
CA GLY A 188 10.78 17.95 -10.39
C GLY A 188 10.39 17.77 -8.93
N ALA A 189 11.24 18.17 -7.98
CA ALA A 189 10.93 18.13 -6.55
C ALA A 189 11.56 19.31 -5.80
N THR A 190 10.93 19.70 -4.69
CA THR A 190 11.51 20.65 -3.73
C THR A 190 12.25 19.89 -2.63
N ILE A 191 13.51 20.21 -2.39
CA ILE A 191 14.37 19.45 -1.48
C ILE A 191 14.74 20.28 -0.27
N PHE A 192 14.52 19.70 0.91
CA PHE A 192 14.91 20.26 2.19
C PHE A 192 16.04 19.44 2.79
N SER A 193 17.11 20.12 3.19
CA SER A 193 18.19 19.45 3.93
C SER A 193 17.95 19.52 5.44
N GLY A 194 17.92 18.35 6.09
CA GLY A 194 17.82 18.22 7.55
C GLY A 194 17.56 16.80 8.02
N ASP A 195 17.70 16.60 9.33
CA ASP A 195 17.50 15.30 9.99
C ASP A 195 16.03 15.15 10.42
N GLN A 196 15.40 14.04 10.05
CA GLN A 196 14.03 13.73 10.45
C GLN A 196 13.85 13.53 11.97
N ALA A 197 14.92 13.32 12.74
CA ALA A 197 14.89 13.32 14.20
C ALA A 197 15.00 14.73 14.83
N ASN A 198 15.24 15.78 14.02
CA ASN A 198 15.35 17.15 14.49
C ASN A 198 13.99 17.86 14.41
N VAL A 199 13.36 18.03 15.57
CA VAL A 199 12.06 18.69 15.72
C VAL A 199 12.04 20.12 15.20
N GLU A 200 13.08 20.92 15.46
CA GLU A 200 13.13 22.31 15.00
C GLU A 200 13.19 22.38 13.48
N PHE A 201 13.94 21.45 12.87
CA PHE A 201 13.96 21.29 11.42
C PHE A 201 12.59 20.89 10.87
N LEU A 202 11.93 19.86 11.44
CA LEU A 202 10.60 19.44 10.97
C LEU A 202 9.56 20.56 11.08
N GLN A 203 9.62 21.35 12.16
CA GLN A 203 8.79 22.54 12.32
C GLN A 203 9.10 23.61 11.28
N ARG A 204 10.38 23.85 10.96
CA ARG A 204 10.78 24.75 9.87
C ARG A 204 10.26 24.26 8.53
N PHE A 205 10.47 22.98 8.22
CA PHE A 205 9.98 22.33 7.01
C PHE A 205 8.48 22.55 6.83
N MET A 206 7.65 22.25 7.83
CA MET A 206 6.20 22.44 7.71
C MET A 206 5.79 23.91 7.54
N ARG A 207 6.57 24.88 8.05
CA ARG A 207 6.32 26.31 7.81
C ARG A 207 6.66 26.73 6.38
N GLU A 208 7.71 26.16 5.80
CA GLU A 208 8.23 26.55 4.48
C GLU A 208 7.55 25.77 3.34
N ALA A 209 7.42 24.45 3.47
CA ALA A 209 6.73 23.58 2.52
C ALA A 209 5.20 23.64 2.67
N GLY A 210 4.71 24.16 3.79
CA GLY A 210 3.29 24.09 4.18
C GLY A 210 2.88 22.72 4.71
N THR A 211 1.60 22.58 5.02
CA THR A 211 0.95 21.34 5.47
C THR A 211 0.15 20.71 4.32
N ASP A 212 -0.78 19.82 4.66
CA ASP A 212 -1.76 19.21 3.76
C ASP A 212 -1.14 18.29 2.70
N PHE A 213 -0.15 17.49 3.12
CA PHE A 213 0.36 16.39 2.32
C PHE A 213 -0.72 15.31 2.19
N ASP A 214 -0.99 14.89 0.95
CA ASP A 214 -1.83 13.73 0.67
C ASP A 214 -1.09 12.44 1.07
N VAL A 215 0.23 12.44 0.88
CA VAL A 215 1.11 11.30 1.16
C VAL A 215 2.41 11.78 1.81
N ILE A 216 2.82 11.09 2.88
CA ILE A 216 4.17 11.18 3.43
C ILE A 216 4.79 9.77 3.43
N ILE A 217 6.03 9.62 3.02
CA ILE A 217 6.79 8.37 3.02
C ILE A 217 8.05 8.59 3.88
N ASP A 218 8.24 7.74 4.87
CA ASP A 218 9.45 7.67 5.69
C ASP A 218 10.33 6.52 5.22
N ASP A 219 11.31 6.85 4.38
CA ASP A 219 12.34 5.96 3.82
C ASP A 219 13.73 6.55 4.12
N GLY A 220 13.88 7.10 5.33
CA GLY A 220 15.05 7.88 5.72
C GLY A 220 16.14 7.03 6.39
N GLY A 221 16.59 7.43 7.59
CA GLY A 221 17.72 6.76 8.26
C GLY A 221 17.38 5.47 9.04
N HIS A 222 16.09 5.14 9.14
CA HIS A 222 15.50 3.98 9.83
C HIS A 222 15.92 3.76 11.29
N ARG A 223 16.58 4.73 11.95
CA ARG A 223 16.83 4.63 13.40
C ARG A 223 15.52 4.82 14.15
N MET A 224 15.36 4.14 15.28
CA MET A 224 14.10 4.15 16.03
C MET A 224 13.64 5.57 16.40
N LYS A 225 14.58 6.42 16.85
CA LYS A 225 14.28 7.83 17.15
C LYS A 225 13.83 8.61 15.91
N GLN A 226 14.44 8.34 14.75
CA GLN A 226 14.13 9.02 13.50
C GLN A 226 12.69 8.73 13.08
N GLN A 227 12.33 7.46 12.86
CA GLN A 227 10.99 7.04 12.43
C GLN A 227 9.88 7.47 13.41
N MET A 228 10.13 7.36 14.72
CA MET A 228 9.14 7.76 15.72
C MET A 228 8.96 9.28 15.77
N THR A 229 10.04 10.06 15.66
CA THR A 229 9.97 11.52 15.70
C THR A 229 9.29 12.08 14.45
N SER A 230 9.66 11.59 13.27
CA SER A 230 9.04 11.99 12.00
C SER A 230 7.55 11.68 12.00
N LEU A 231 7.12 10.47 12.40
CA LEU A 231 5.69 10.17 12.51
C LEU A 231 5.00 11.14 13.47
N GLN A 232 5.51 11.31 14.69
CA GLN A 232 4.88 12.20 15.69
C GLN A 232 4.76 13.66 15.22
N TYR A 233 5.75 14.16 14.46
CA TYR A 233 5.80 15.56 14.06
C TYR A 233 5.21 15.86 12.70
N LEU A 234 5.32 14.96 11.73
CA LEU A 234 4.81 15.16 10.38
C LEU A 234 3.37 14.66 10.22
N TRP A 235 2.83 13.88 11.17
CA TRP A 235 1.41 13.49 11.17
C TRP A 235 0.44 14.68 11.14
N ARG A 236 0.84 15.81 11.74
CA ARG A 236 0.06 17.06 11.67
C ARG A 236 0.05 17.72 10.29
N ALA A 237 1.02 17.38 9.43
CA ALA A 237 1.09 17.86 8.06
C ALA A 237 0.37 16.93 7.08
N VAL A 238 0.02 15.70 7.50
CA VAL A 238 -0.86 14.82 6.71
C VAL A 238 -2.28 15.38 6.73
N LYS A 239 -2.87 15.50 5.54
CA LYS A 239 -4.25 15.97 5.36
C LYS A 239 -5.25 14.95 5.92
N PRO A 240 -6.47 15.36 6.34
CA PRO A 240 -7.55 14.40 6.55
C PRO A 240 -7.75 13.48 5.33
N GLY A 241 -7.87 12.17 5.58
CA GLY A 241 -7.87 11.13 4.54
C GLY A 241 -6.50 10.84 3.89
N GLY A 242 -5.43 11.55 4.28
CA GLY A 242 -4.07 11.30 3.79
C GLY A 242 -3.41 10.08 4.43
N VAL A 243 -2.27 9.67 3.86
CA VAL A 243 -1.55 8.46 4.28
C VAL A 243 -0.10 8.76 4.62
N TYR A 244 0.40 8.17 5.70
CA TYR A 244 1.82 8.14 6.05
C TYR A 244 2.34 6.70 5.89
N PHE A 245 3.35 6.48 5.06
CA PHE A 245 4.05 5.21 4.95
C PHE A 245 5.35 5.26 5.77
N CYS A 246 5.69 4.16 6.43
CA CYS A 246 6.97 3.98 7.12
C CYS A 246 7.61 2.68 6.65
N GLU A 247 8.70 2.80 5.88
CA GLU A 247 9.46 1.68 5.31
C GLU A 247 10.51 1.14 6.30
N ASP A 248 11.06 -0.03 5.99
CA ASP A 248 12.13 -0.71 6.70
C ASP A 248 11.91 -0.96 8.21
N LEU A 249 10.72 -1.41 8.56
CA LEU A 249 10.32 -1.69 9.94
C LEU A 249 11.09 -2.85 10.60
N GLN A 250 11.71 -3.74 9.83
CA GLN A 250 12.62 -4.79 10.31
C GLN A 250 13.80 -4.23 11.10
N THR A 251 14.22 -2.98 10.83
CA THR A 251 15.25 -2.29 11.61
C THR A 251 14.88 -2.13 13.10
N SER A 252 13.60 -2.26 13.45
CA SER A 252 13.13 -2.34 14.85
C SER A 252 13.73 -3.51 15.62
N TYR A 253 14.29 -4.51 14.95
CA TYR A 253 14.92 -5.67 15.54
C TYR A 253 16.44 -5.70 15.31
N TRP A 254 17.03 -4.59 14.86
CA TRP A 254 18.46 -4.51 14.56
C TRP A 254 19.20 -3.57 15.52
N GLU A 255 20.22 -4.08 16.21
CA GLU A 255 20.94 -3.35 17.26
C GLU A 255 21.56 -2.04 16.75
N ASN A 256 22.14 -2.06 15.54
CA ASN A 256 22.81 -0.93 14.92
C ASN A 256 21.86 0.23 14.54
N TYR A 257 20.56 -0.02 14.47
CA TYR A 257 19.51 0.99 14.26
C TYR A 257 18.83 1.42 15.59
N GLY A 258 19.30 0.90 16.71
CA GLY A 258 18.71 1.12 18.03
C GLY A 258 17.51 0.20 18.33
N GLY A 259 17.30 -0.84 17.51
CA GLY A 259 16.23 -1.83 17.68
C GLY A 259 16.47 -2.80 18.85
N ASP A 260 15.51 -3.72 19.04
CA ASP A 260 15.52 -4.79 20.05
C ASP A 260 15.61 -6.17 19.40
N PRO A 261 16.83 -6.71 19.14
CA PRO A 261 17.00 -7.99 18.45
C PRO A 261 16.39 -9.20 19.17
N SER A 262 16.22 -9.10 20.48
CA SER A 262 15.62 -10.15 21.30
C SER A 262 14.11 -9.93 21.52
N ASN A 263 13.53 -8.87 20.93
CA ASN A 263 12.13 -8.50 21.06
C ASN A 263 11.62 -8.57 22.51
N THR A 264 12.44 -8.08 23.45
CA THR A 264 12.17 -8.13 24.89
C THR A 264 11.16 -7.06 25.33
N GLY A 265 10.98 -6.02 24.52
CA GLY A 265 10.17 -4.84 24.85
C GLY A 265 10.89 -3.85 25.77
N LYS A 266 12.19 -4.04 26.04
CA LYS A 266 12.98 -3.14 26.90
C LYS A 266 13.45 -1.88 26.18
N LYS A 267 13.57 -1.94 24.85
CA LYS A 267 13.92 -0.78 24.03
C LYS A 267 12.66 -0.27 23.34
N THR A 268 12.56 1.05 23.25
CA THR A 268 11.53 1.71 22.47
C THR A 268 11.90 1.62 20.98
N THR A 269 11.03 1.01 20.18
CA THR A 269 11.24 0.79 18.75
C THR A 269 10.02 1.25 17.97
N MET A 270 10.17 1.45 16.65
CA MET A 270 9.04 1.81 15.79
C MET A 270 7.95 0.74 15.81
N MET A 271 8.31 -0.56 15.72
CA MET A 271 7.34 -1.65 15.89
C MET A 271 6.73 -1.71 17.29
N GLY A 272 7.45 -1.27 18.34
CA GLY A 272 6.89 -1.08 19.67
C GLY A 272 5.80 -0.01 19.69
N MET A 273 6.10 1.17 19.11
CA MET A 273 5.13 2.26 18.96
C MET A 273 3.91 1.82 18.12
N ILE A 274 4.10 1.09 17.02
CA ILE A 274 2.98 0.59 16.19
C ILE A 274 2.05 -0.32 16.99
N LYS A 275 2.58 -1.22 17.82
CA LYS A 275 1.77 -2.08 18.70
C LYS A 275 0.95 -1.25 19.69
N GLU A 276 1.57 -0.24 20.28
CA GLU A 276 0.87 0.69 21.18
C GLU A 276 -0.19 1.53 20.47
N LEU A 277 0.04 1.92 19.21
CA LEU A 277 -0.98 2.61 18.41
C LEU A 277 -2.17 1.69 18.10
N LEU A 278 -1.93 0.40 17.84
CA LEU A 278 -3.01 -0.58 17.69
C LEU A 278 -3.83 -0.72 18.98
N ASP A 279 -3.17 -0.71 20.14
CA ASP A 279 -3.86 -0.67 21.43
C ASP A 279 -4.68 0.62 21.56
N ASP A 280 -4.09 1.79 21.29
CA ASP A 280 -4.74 3.11 21.37
C ASP A 280 -6.01 3.22 20.51
N LEU A 281 -6.00 2.62 19.32
CA LEU A 281 -7.15 2.59 18.40
C LEU A 281 -8.32 1.76 18.94
N ASN A 282 -8.05 0.81 19.85
CA ASN A 282 -9.03 -0.13 20.40
C ASN A 282 -9.39 0.16 21.88
N VAL A 283 -8.89 1.25 22.46
CA VAL A 283 -9.32 1.71 23.78
C VAL A 283 -10.78 2.19 23.72
N GLY A 284 -11.66 1.47 24.42
CA GLY A 284 -13.07 1.84 24.59
C GLY A 284 -13.32 2.89 25.69
N PRO A 285 -14.56 3.42 25.80
CA PRO A 285 -14.94 4.31 26.89
C PRO A 285 -14.66 3.69 28.27
N GLY A 286 -13.99 4.43 29.15
CA GLY A 286 -13.58 3.95 30.48
C GLY A 286 -12.30 3.09 30.49
N GLY A 287 -11.66 2.88 29.34
CA GLY A 287 -10.34 2.25 29.23
C GLY A 287 -9.19 3.16 29.66
N HIS A 288 -7.95 2.66 29.53
CA HIS A 288 -6.75 3.44 29.81
C HIS A 288 -6.59 4.61 28.83
N ALA A 289 -5.95 5.69 29.25
CA ALA A 289 -5.64 6.78 28.33
C ALA A 289 -4.78 6.30 27.17
N ARG A 290 -5.05 6.83 25.96
CA ARG A 290 -4.20 6.60 24.80
C ARG A 290 -2.78 7.08 25.09
N LYS A 291 -1.78 6.31 24.64
CA LYS A 291 -0.36 6.60 24.85
C LYS A 291 0.17 7.63 23.87
N HIS A 292 -0.33 7.63 22.64
CA HIS A 292 0.20 8.43 21.53
C HIS A 292 -0.86 9.39 20.99
N ASP A 293 -0.56 10.69 21.01
CA ASP A 293 -1.49 11.71 20.50
C ASP A 293 -1.85 11.53 19.02
N VAL A 294 -0.91 11.02 18.19
CA VAL A 294 -1.17 10.77 16.76
C VAL A 294 -2.31 9.77 16.54
N SER A 295 -2.60 8.88 17.50
CA SER A 295 -3.71 7.92 17.41
C SER A 295 -5.08 8.61 17.43
N GLN A 296 -5.19 9.83 17.95
CA GLN A 296 -6.45 10.58 18.04
C GLN A 296 -7.06 10.85 16.66
N GLU A 297 -6.21 11.16 15.68
CA GLU A 297 -6.58 11.45 14.29
C GLU A 297 -6.36 10.25 13.37
N MET A 298 -5.95 9.10 13.90
CA MET A 298 -5.67 7.91 13.09
C MET A 298 -6.93 7.05 12.93
N GLN A 299 -7.22 6.67 11.69
CA GLN A 299 -8.38 5.84 11.34
C GLN A 299 -8.05 4.36 11.45
N PHE A 300 -6.95 3.93 10.83
CA PHE A 300 -6.44 2.57 10.89
C PHE A 300 -4.96 2.52 10.54
N ILE A 301 -4.35 1.36 10.79
CA ILE A 301 -2.98 1.01 10.40
C ILE A 301 -3.07 -0.24 9.52
N ASP A 302 -2.37 -0.24 8.40
CA ASP A 302 -2.29 -1.35 7.46
C ASP A 302 -0.83 -1.71 7.22
N CYS A 303 -0.43 -2.91 7.61
CA CYS A 303 0.95 -3.34 7.57
C CYS A 303 1.14 -4.53 6.63
N MET A 304 2.28 -4.56 5.97
CA MET A 304 2.82 -5.74 5.32
C MET A 304 4.26 -5.97 5.78
N GLU A 305 4.97 -6.89 5.11
CA GLU A 305 6.39 -7.09 5.38
C GLU A 305 7.16 -5.77 5.23
N GLU A 306 7.83 -5.37 6.31
CA GLU A 306 8.77 -4.24 6.38
C GLU A 306 8.17 -2.83 6.19
N VAL A 307 6.87 -2.68 5.92
CA VAL A 307 6.22 -1.35 5.78
C VAL A 307 4.81 -1.32 6.38
N CYS A 308 4.45 -0.19 6.98
CA CYS A 308 3.09 0.12 7.39
C CYS A 308 2.60 1.45 6.81
N ALA A 309 1.32 1.51 6.49
CA ALA A 309 0.55 2.70 6.18
C ALA A 309 -0.30 3.12 7.39
N PHE A 310 -0.20 4.38 7.80
CA PHE A 310 -1.06 5.00 8.81
C PHE A 310 -2.03 5.94 8.08
N VAL A 311 -3.32 5.72 8.24
CA VAL A 311 -4.35 6.49 7.53
C VAL A 311 -5.02 7.47 8.47
N LYS A 312 -5.09 8.74 8.06
CA LYS A 312 -5.67 9.83 8.84
C LYS A 312 -7.19 9.89 8.63
N LYS A 313 -7.93 10.12 9.71
CA LYS A 313 -9.39 10.34 9.67
C LYS A 313 -9.74 11.51 8.75
N GLU A 314 -10.92 11.45 8.17
CA GLU A 314 -11.52 12.53 7.37
C GLU A 314 -12.12 13.65 8.21
#